data_AF-A0A7V4W6Z0-F1
#
_entry.id   AF-A0A7V4W6Z0-F1
#
_cell.length_a   1.000
_cell.length_b   1.000
_cell.length_c   1.000
_cell.angle_alpha   90.00
_cell.angle_beta   90.00
_cell.angle_gamma   90.00
#
_symmetry.space_group_name_H-M   'P 1'
#
loop_
_entity.id
_entity.type
_entity.pdbx_description
1 polymer ?
#
loop_
_entity_poly.entity_id
_entity_poly.type
_entity_poly.pdbx_seq_one_letter_code
_entity_poly.pdbx_strand_id
1 'polypeptide(L)'
;MRMKSLFGTTLRQDPAEAELISHRLLLRGGFIRSLGSGIYAYLPLALASMHRLEQIIREEMNAIGGQEMQMPLAQPAELWKESGRWYSVGPELLRFQDRGERDMVLAMTHEEAVTDLIRREVSSYRQLPFMVYQFQTKFRDEPRPRGGLVRVREFTMKDGYSAHADFADLDAYYPLVKTAYKNIFRRCGLETTVVEADTGMMGGKASHEFMILSEA
;
A
#
# COMPACT_ATOMS: atom_id res chain seq x y z
N MET A 1 1.65 -25.26 -12.60
CA MET A 1 0.87 -25.90 -11.52
C MET A 1 -0.22 -26.76 -12.16
N ARG A 2 -0.42 -28.02 -11.72
CA ARG A 2 -1.50 -28.87 -12.25
C ARG A 2 -2.78 -28.61 -11.44
N MET A 3 -3.94 -28.55 -12.09
CA MET A 3 -5.22 -28.25 -11.43
C MET A 3 -5.55 -29.22 -10.29
N LYS A 4 -5.23 -30.52 -10.46
CA LYS A 4 -5.49 -31.56 -9.45
C LYS A 4 -4.82 -31.34 -8.08
N SER A 5 -3.80 -30.49 -8.02
CA SER A 5 -3.03 -30.19 -6.80
C SER A 5 -3.13 -28.71 -6.40
N LEU A 6 -4.02 -27.93 -7.04
CA LEU A 6 -4.25 -26.54 -6.69
C LEU A 6 -5.05 -26.50 -5.37
N PHE A 7 -4.56 -25.75 -4.39
CA PHE A 7 -5.32 -25.46 -3.18
C PHE A 7 -6.34 -24.35 -3.49
N GLY A 8 -7.62 -24.68 -3.37
CA GLY A 8 -8.72 -23.76 -3.66
C GLY A 8 -9.82 -24.44 -4.49
N THR A 9 -11.04 -23.91 -4.38
CA THR A 9 -12.21 -24.40 -5.10
C THR A 9 -12.91 -23.26 -5.82
N THR A 10 -13.47 -23.54 -6.99
CA THR A 10 -14.36 -22.61 -7.65
C THR A 10 -15.77 -22.70 -7.06
N LEU A 11 -16.51 -21.59 -7.06
CA LEU A 11 -17.91 -21.57 -6.63
C LEU A 11 -18.84 -21.48 -7.83
N ARG A 12 -19.91 -22.29 -7.81
CA ARG A 12 -20.90 -22.35 -8.90
C ARG A 12 -21.81 -21.12 -8.92
N GLN A 13 -22.21 -20.65 -7.74
CA GLN A 13 -23.12 -19.52 -7.55
C GLN A 13 -22.35 -18.31 -7.00
N ASP A 14 -22.89 -17.12 -7.23
CA ASP A 14 -22.38 -15.88 -6.64
C ASP A 14 -22.61 -15.91 -5.12
N PRO A 15 -21.58 -15.62 -4.30
CA PRO A 15 -21.75 -15.46 -2.86
C PRO A 15 -22.68 -14.28 -2.55
N ALA A 16 -23.62 -14.47 -1.61
CA ALA A 16 -24.67 -13.49 -1.31
C ALA A 16 -24.11 -12.18 -0.72
N GLU A 17 -22.96 -12.26 -0.05
CA GLU A 17 -22.26 -11.14 0.58
C GLU A 17 -21.46 -10.27 -0.42
N ALA A 18 -21.35 -10.69 -1.68
CA ALA A 18 -20.52 -10.01 -2.67
C ALA A 18 -21.34 -9.05 -3.54
N GLU A 19 -21.25 -7.75 -3.27
CA GLU A 19 -21.94 -6.72 -4.04
C GLU A 19 -21.27 -6.46 -5.40
N LEU A 20 -19.97 -6.13 -5.40
CA LEU A 20 -19.21 -5.79 -6.62
C LEU A 20 -18.88 -7.02 -7.47
N ILE A 21 -18.90 -6.84 -8.80
CA ILE A 21 -18.56 -7.89 -9.76
C ILE A 21 -17.14 -8.44 -9.56
N SER A 22 -16.17 -7.57 -9.26
CA SER A 22 -14.79 -7.96 -8.96
C SER A 22 -14.72 -8.87 -7.73
N HIS A 23 -15.47 -8.54 -6.67
CA HIS A 23 -15.54 -9.35 -5.45
C HIS A 23 -16.16 -10.73 -5.74
N ARG A 24 -17.27 -10.79 -6.48
CA ARG A 24 -17.92 -12.05 -6.89
C ARG A 24 -16.96 -12.93 -7.69
N LEU A 25 -16.29 -12.38 -8.69
CA LEU A 25 -15.37 -13.12 -9.55
C LEU A 25 -14.15 -13.64 -8.78
N LEU A 26 -13.57 -12.84 -7.89
CA LEU A 26 -12.43 -13.27 -7.07
C LEU A 26 -12.80 -14.42 -6.12
N LEU A 27 -13.99 -14.38 -5.51
CA LEU A 27 -14.48 -15.48 -4.67
C LEU A 27 -14.76 -16.74 -5.50
N ARG A 28 -15.50 -16.58 -6.61
CA ARG A 28 -15.89 -17.69 -7.49
C ARG A 28 -14.72 -18.36 -8.18
N GLY A 29 -13.71 -17.59 -8.57
CA GLY A 29 -12.48 -18.10 -9.18
C GLY A 29 -11.53 -18.78 -8.19
N GLY A 30 -11.84 -18.76 -6.89
CA GLY A 30 -10.94 -19.32 -5.88
C GLY A 30 -9.67 -18.49 -5.68
N PHE A 31 -9.75 -17.16 -5.86
CA PHE A 31 -8.62 -16.24 -5.67
C PHE A 31 -8.51 -15.79 -4.22
N ILE A 32 -9.64 -15.51 -3.56
CA ILE A 32 -9.65 -15.03 -2.16
C ILE A 32 -10.67 -15.77 -1.31
N ARG A 33 -10.46 -15.74 0.01
CA ARG A 33 -11.43 -16.17 1.03
C ARG A 33 -11.44 -15.17 2.18
N SER A 34 -12.63 -14.82 2.69
CA SER A 34 -12.73 -13.97 3.87
C SER A 34 -12.37 -14.76 5.13
N LEU A 35 -11.54 -14.16 5.99
CA LEU A 35 -11.27 -14.64 7.36
C LEU A 35 -11.91 -13.73 8.42
N GLY A 36 -12.44 -12.58 8.00
CA GLY A 36 -13.08 -11.59 8.86
C GLY A 36 -13.52 -10.38 8.04
N SER A 37 -14.24 -9.44 8.67
CA SER A 37 -14.67 -8.22 7.99
C SER A 37 -13.46 -7.43 7.47
N GLY A 38 -13.31 -7.33 6.15
CA GLY A 38 -12.18 -6.66 5.51
C GLY A 38 -10.84 -7.37 5.67
N ILE A 39 -10.81 -8.68 5.96
CA ILE A 39 -9.58 -9.46 6.11
C ILE A 39 -9.68 -10.70 5.22
N TYR A 40 -8.77 -10.80 4.25
CA TYR A 40 -8.82 -11.83 3.21
C TYR A 40 -7.55 -12.67 3.16
N ALA A 41 -7.72 -13.98 3.01
CA ALA A 41 -6.66 -14.86 2.57
C ALA A 41 -6.54 -14.82 1.03
N TYR A 42 -5.33 -14.54 0.54
CA TYR A 42 -4.98 -14.67 -0.88
C TYR A 42 -4.59 -16.11 -1.19
N LEU A 43 -5.42 -16.80 -1.97
CA LEU A 43 -5.17 -18.17 -2.40
C LEU A 43 -4.09 -18.22 -3.51
N PRO A 44 -3.55 -19.40 -3.88
CA PRO A 44 -2.39 -19.49 -4.77
C PRO A 44 -2.53 -18.75 -6.11
N LEU A 45 -3.73 -18.68 -6.70
CA LEU A 45 -3.97 -17.95 -7.95
C LEU A 45 -3.92 -16.43 -7.76
N ALA A 46 -4.42 -15.91 -6.63
CA ALA A 46 -4.29 -14.51 -6.29
C ALA A 46 -2.84 -14.14 -6.04
N LEU A 47 -2.13 -14.93 -5.23
CA LEU A 47 -0.73 -14.67 -4.92
C LEU A 47 0.16 -14.67 -6.18
N ALA A 48 -0.06 -15.63 -7.08
CA ALA A 48 0.64 -15.66 -8.37
C ALA A 48 0.36 -14.42 -9.25
N SER A 49 -0.86 -13.86 -9.14
CA SER A 49 -1.22 -12.63 -9.85
C SER A 49 -0.60 -11.40 -9.19
N MET A 50 -0.60 -11.35 -7.85
CA MET A 50 0.05 -10.29 -7.08
C MET A 50 1.55 -10.22 -7.37
N HIS A 51 2.27 -11.34 -7.39
CA HIS A 51 3.70 -11.33 -7.73
C HIS A 51 3.99 -10.74 -9.11
N ARG A 52 3.11 -10.95 -10.10
CA ARG A 52 3.24 -10.33 -11.43
C ARG A 52 3.01 -8.82 -11.38
N LEU A 53 2.03 -8.36 -10.62
CA LEU A 53 1.76 -6.94 -10.41
C LEU A 53 2.93 -6.26 -9.69
N GLU A 54 3.42 -6.86 -8.61
CA GLU A 54 4.58 -6.40 -7.87
C GLU A 54 5.81 -6.31 -8.77
N GLN A 55 6.01 -7.27 -9.67
CA GLN A 55 7.12 -7.24 -10.62
C GLN A 55 7.03 -6.06 -11.60
N ILE A 56 5.85 -5.77 -12.14
CA ILE A 56 5.64 -4.58 -12.99
C ILE A 56 5.96 -3.30 -12.21
N ILE A 57 5.46 -3.20 -10.98
CA ILE A 57 5.68 -2.03 -10.12
C ILE A 57 7.17 -1.87 -9.80
N ARG A 58 7.84 -2.97 -9.43
CA ARG A 58 9.28 -3.01 -9.12
C ARG A 58 10.13 -2.53 -10.29
N GLU A 59 9.84 -2.99 -11.49
CA GLU A 59 10.58 -2.58 -12.69
C GLU A 59 10.46 -1.08 -12.95
N GLU A 60 9.26 -0.50 -12.84
CA GLU A 60 9.06 0.95 -13.06
C GLU A 60 9.63 1.80 -11.93
N MET A 61 9.63 1.32 -10.68
CA MET A 61 10.26 2.02 -9.55
C MET A 61 11.79 1.95 -9.60
N ASN A 62 12.36 0.80 -9.98
CA ASN A 62 13.81 0.67 -10.15
C ASN A 62 14.31 1.50 -11.34
N ALA A 63 13.50 1.66 -12.41
CA ALA A 63 13.84 2.48 -13.56
C ALA A 63 14.04 3.97 -13.21
N ILE A 64 13.43 4.46 -12.13
CA ILE A 64 13.63 5.83 -11.61
C ILE A 64 14.66 5.89 -10.46
N GLY A 65 15.44 4.82 -10.24
CA GLY A 65 16.44 4.74 -9.18
C GLY A 65 15.88 4.43 -7.80
N GLY A 66 14.61 4.00 -7.71
CA GLY A 66 14.01 3.53 -6.46
C GLY A 66 14.69 2.25 -5.96
N GLN A 67 14.90 2.18 -4.66
CA GLN A 67 15.54 1.06 -3.98
C GLN A 67 14.50 0.33 -3.10
N GLU A 68 14.29 -0.95 -3.38
CA GLU A 68 13.36 -1.76 -2.59
C GLU A 68 13.98 -2.14 -1.24
N MET A 69 13.21 -1.95 -0.17
CA MET A 69 13.53 -2.36 1.19
C MET A 69 12.25 -2.86 1.88
N GLN A 70 12.35 -3.28 3.13
CA GLN A 70 11.19 -3.73 3.90
C GLN A 70 11.26 -3.24 5.35
N MET A 71 10.22 -2.54 5.77
CA MET A 71 10.02 -2.06 7.13
C MET A 71 8.96 -2.92 7.85
N PRO A 72 9.02 -3.05 9.19
CA PRO A 72 8.08 -3.88 9.94
C PRO A 72 6.67 -3.28 9.93
N LEU A 73 5.65 -4.16 9.97
CA LEU A 73 4.25 -3.78 10.19
C LEU A 73 4.02 -3.29 11.63
N ALA A 74 4.52 -4.03 12.62
CA ALA A 74 4.45 -3.60 14.01
C ALA A 74 5.54 -2.57 14.30
N GLN A 75 5.15 -1.40 14.81
CA GLN A 75 6.06 -0.30 15.12
C GLN A 75 5.90 0.18 16.56
N PRO A 76 6.99 0.66 17.20
CA PRO A 76 6.91 1.32 18.50
C PRO A 76 6.12 2.62 18.39
N ALA A 77 5.27 2.90 19.38
CA ALA A 77 4.44 4.09 19.40
C ALA A 77 5.26 5.39 19.46
N GLU A 78 6.49 5.35 19.98
CA GLU A 78 7.37 6.51 20.13
C GLU A 78 7.58 7.25 18.81
N LEU A 79 7.74 6.53 17.70
CA LEU A 79 7.91 7.13 16.36
C LEU A 79 6.69 7.97 15.95
N TRP A 80 5.50 7.46 16.24
CA TRP A 80 4.22 8.11 15.94
C TRP A 80 3.89 9.23 16.92
N LYS A 81 4.34 9.10 18.18
CA LYS A 81 4.22 10.16 19.20
C LYS A 81 5.10 11.35 18.83
N GLU A 82 6.32 11.11 18.33
CA GLU A 82 7.25 12.13 17.87
C GLU A 82 6.69 12.94 16.68
N SER A 83 6.02 12.28 15.72
CA SER A 83 5.35 12.98 14.60
C SER A 83 4.03 13.65 14.99
N GLY A 84 3.51 13.38 16.19
CA GLY A 84 2.17 13.79 16.65
C GLY A 84 1.02 12.97 16.06
N ARG A 85 1.26 12.12 15.04
CA ARG A 85 0.22 11.32 14.36
C ARG A 85 -0.35 10.22 15.23
N TRP A 86 0.35 9.83 16.29
CA TRP A 86 -0.22 8.99 17.35
C TRP A 86 -1.51 9.58 17.95
N TYR A 87 -1.58 10.91 18.08
CA TYR A 87 -2.70 11.60 18.72
C TYR A 87 -3.72 12.14 17.72
N SER A 88 -3.27 12.56 16.53
CA SER A 88 -4.15 13.17 15.53
C SER A 88 -4.92 12.16 14.69
N VAL A 89 -4.32 10.99 14.41
CA VAL A 89 -4.99 9.95 13.61
C VAL A 89 -6.06 9.27 14.46
N GLY A 90 -7.22 9.01 13.86
CA GLY A 90 -8.39 8.52 14.56
C GLY A 90 -8.31 7.06 15.00
N PRO A 91 -9.48 6.43 15.20
CA PRO A 91 -9.60 5.01 15.49
C PRO A 91 -9.06 4.10 14.37
N GLU A 92 -8.87 4.61 13.14
CA GLU A 92 -8.27 3.80 12.06
C GLU A 92 -6.83 3.36 12.34
N LEU A 93 -6.12 4.05 13.24
CA LEU A 93 -4.79 3.66 13.71
C LEU A 93 -4.93 2.59 14.80
N LEU A 94 -4.64 1.34 14.45
CA LEU A 94 -4.72 0.23 15.39
C LEU A 94 -3.55 0.28 16.38
N ARG A 95 -3.86 0.75 17.59
CA ARG A 95 -2.94 0.81 18.74
C ARG A 95 -3.13 -0.45 19.58
N PHE A 96 -2.04 -1.03 20.06
CA PHE A 96 -2.06 -2.19 20.94
C PHE A 96 -0.89 -2.16 21.92
N GLN A 97 -0.90 -3.05 22.90
CA GLN A 97 0.23 -3.24 23.81
C GLN A 97 0.84 -4.62 23.62
N ASP A 98 2.17 -4.70 23.61
CA ASP A 98 2.85 -5.99 23.61
C ASP A 98 2.81 -6.64 25.01
N ARG A 99 3.39 -7.84 25.14
CA ARG A 99 3.44 -8.56 26.44
C ARG A 99 4.18 -7.76 27.53
N GLY A 100 5.06 -6.84 27.15
CA GLY A 100 5.78 -5.96 28.06
C GLY A 100 5.07 -4.65 28.34
N GLU A 101 3.78 -4.54 28.00
CA GLU A 101 2.95 -3.34 28.18
C GLU A 101 3.50 -2.11 27.44
N ARG A 102 4.29 -2.33 26.38
CA ARG A 102 4.77 -1.24 25.53
C ARG A 102 3.72 -0.88 24.50
N ASP A 103 3.48 0.41 24.33
CA ASP A 103 2.59 0.92 23.30
C ASP A 103 3.17 0.65 21.92
N MET A 104 2.37 0.00 21.08
CA MET A 104 2.71 -0.39 19.72
C MET A 104 1.59 0.01 18.77
N VAL A 105 1.90 -0.02 17.47
CA VAL A 105 0.93 0.22 16.41
C VAL A 105 1.13 -0.76 15.28
N LEU A 106 0.02 -1.20 14.65
CA LEU A 106 0.11 -1.81 13.32
C LEU A 106 0.09 -0.68 12.30
N ALA A 107 1.20 -0.53 11.59
CA ALA A 107 1.44 0.57 10.68
C ALA A 107 0.39 0.62 9.55
N MET A 108 -0.32 1.74 9.49
CA MET A 108 -1.21 2.07 8.36
C MET A 108 -0.47 2.70 7.16
N THR A 109 0.77 3.14 7.41
CA THR A 109 1.75 3.75 6.49
C THR A 109 3.11 3.84 7.23
N HIS A 110 4.18 4.30 6.59
CA HIS A 110 5.55 4.22 7.11
C HIS A 110 6.35 5.53 7.03
N GLU A 111 5.72 6.72 6.97
CA GLU A 111 6.46 8.01 6.93
C GLU A 111 7.36 8.18 8.16
N GLU A 112 6.89 7.84 9.36
CA GLU A 112 7.67 7.96 10.60
C GLU A 112 8.86 7.01 10.63
N ALA A 113 8.63 5.75 10.25
CA ALA A 113 9.66 4.72 10.25
C ALA A 113 10.77 5.04 9.25
N VAL A 114 10.41 5.45 8.03
CA VAL A 114 11.42 5.81 7.03
C VAL A 114 12.16 7.09 7.44
N THR A 115 11.47 8.07 8.02
CA THR A 115 12.11 9.32 8.48
C THR A 115 13.11 9.05 9.61
N ASP A 116 12.77 8.16 10.55
CA ASP A 116 13.70 7.72 11.60
C ASP A 116 14.93 6.99 11.05
N LEU A 117 14.79 6.22 9.97
CA LEU A 117 15.93 5.60 9.30
C LEU A 117 16.77 6.64 8.54
N ILE A 118 16.13 7.54 7.80
CA ILE A 118 16.82 8.60 7.06
C ILE A 118 17.68 9.45 7.99
N ARG A 119 17.16 9.88 9.16
CA ARG A 119 17.94 10.70 10.10
C ARG A 119 19.16 9.98 10.69
N ARG A 120 19.19 8.64 10.68
CA ARG A 120 20.31 7.84 11.18
C ARG A 120 21.34 7.54 10.10
N GLU A 121 20.88 7.26 8.88
CA GLU A 121 21.73 6.77 7.78
C GLU A 121 22.22 7.90 6.86
N VAL A 122 21.54 9.05 6.84
CA VAL A 122 21.85 10.19 5.96
C VAL A 122 22.47 11.31 6.76
N SER A 123 23.74 11.60 6.50
CA SER A 123 24.52 12.63 7.20
C SER A 123 25.04 13.74 6.28
N SER A 124 24.89 13.59 4.96
CA SER A 124 25.39 14.56 3.97
C SER A 124 24.45 14.69 2.78
N TYR A 125 24.34 15.92 2.24
CA TYR A 125 23.60 16.20 1.00
C TYR A 125 24.09 15.38 -0.20
N ARG A 126 25.34 14.89 -0.17
CA ARG A 126 25.92 14.06 -1.23
C ARG A 126 25.25 12.68 -1.36
N GLN A 127 24.50 12.27 -0.34
CA GLN A 127 23.69 11.06 -0.38
C GLN A 127 22.32 11.29 -1.04
N LEU A 128 21.96 12.53 -1.38
CA LEU A 128 20.66 12.92 -1.93
C LEU A 128 20.77 13.31 -3.43
N PRO A 129 19.69 13.14 -4.22
CA PRO A 129 18.44 12.49 -3.85
C PRO A 129 18.49 10.96 -3.88
N PHE A 130 17.56 10.33 -3.19
CA PHE A 130 17.23 8.91 -3.38
C PHE A 130 15.75 8.66 -3.13
N MET A 131 15.28 7.50 -3.57
CA MET A 131 13.99 6.94 -3.21
C MET A 131 14.16 5.52 -2.67
N VAL A 132 13.49 5.24 -1.55
CA VAL A 132 13.28 3.88 -1.05
C VAL A 132 11.80 3.53 -1.13
N TYR A 133 11.48 2.27 -1.37
CA TYR A 133 10.09 1.80 -1.40
C TYR A 133 9.98 0.37 -0.88
N GLN A 134 8.78 -0.08 -0.59
CA GLN A 134 8.53 -1.44 -0.12
C GLN A 134 7.20 -1.96 -0.67
N PHE A 135 7.05 -3.28 -0.77
CA PHE A 135 5.75 -3.95 -0.79
C PHE A 135 5.50 -4.51 0.60
N GLN A 136 4.51 -3.98 1.31
CA GLN A 136 4.26 -4.39 2.68
C GLN A 136 2.78 -4.31 3.03
N THR A 137 2.34 -5.27 3.84
CA THR A 137 1.03 -5.27 4.48
C THR A 137 0.86 -4.01 5.32
N LYS A 138 -0.33 -3.42 5.23
CA LYS A 138 -0.79 -2.28 6.02
C LYS A 138 -2.05 -2.69 6.74
N PHE A 139 -2.27 -2.07 7.90
CA PHE A 139 -3.51 -2.24 8.64
C PHE A 139 -4.16 -0.88 8.86
N ARG A 140 -5.43 -0.75 8.47
CA ARG A 140 -6.29 0.40 8.74
C ARG A 140 -7.57 -0.13 9.34
N ASP A 141 -7.93 0.31 10.55
CA ASP A 141 -9.15 -0.17 11.20
C ASP A 141 -10.41 0.48 10.60
N GLU A 142 -10.68 0.12 9.35
CA GLU A 142 -11.78 0.63 8.55
C GLU A 142 -13.12 0.20 9.16
N PRO A 143 -13.97 1.16 9.61
CA PRO A 143 -15.23 0.82 10.27
C PRO A 143 -16.24 0.13 9.35
N ARG A 144 -16.15 0.32 8.03
CA ARG A 144 -17.08 -0.29 7.06
C ARG A 144 -16.34 -0.85 5.83
N PRO A 145 -15.65 -2.00 5.96
CA PRO A 145 -15.06 -2.68 4.82
C PRO A 145 -16.13 -3.10 3.83
N ARG A 146 -15.91 -2.86 2.52
CA ARG A 146 -16.90 -3.15 1.47
C ARG A 146 -16.24 -3.33 0.11
N GLY A 147 -16.93 -4.01 -0.80
CA GLY A 147 -16.46 -4.17 -2.18
C GLY A 147 -15.29 -5.14 -2.36
N GLY A 148 -15.16 -6.14 -1.50
CA GLY A 148 -14.06 -7.10 -1.58
C GLY A 148 -12.73 -6.45 -1.26
N LEU A 149 -11.75 -6.55 -2.17
CA LEU A 149 -10.41 -5.99 -2.01
C LEU A 149 -10.32 -4.46 -2.22
N VAL A 150 -11.43 -3.80 -2.57
CA VAL A 150 -11.44 -2.34 -2.84
C VAL A 150 -11.33 -1.53 -1.54
N ARG A 151 -12.00 -1.97 -0.46
CA ARG A 151 -11.95 -1.31 0.85
C ARG A 151 -11.93 -2.34 1.97
N VAL A 152 -10.75 -2.53 2.56
CA VAL A 152 -10.42 -3.60 3.51
C VAL A 152 -9.68 -3.05 4.73
N ARG A 153 -9.50 -3.87 5.77
CA ARG A 153 -8.71 -3.51 6.96
C ARG A 153 -7.24 -3.86 6.80
N GLU A 154 -6.95 -5.01 6.18
CA GLU A 154 -5.60 -5.48 5.91
C GLU A 154 -5.36 -5.58 4.40
N PHE A 155 -4.31 -4.92 3.90
CA PHE A 155 -3.99 -4.89 2.47
C PHE A 155 -2.49 -4.73 2.21
N THR A 156 -2.03 -5.21 1.07
CA THR A 156 -0.66 -4.97 0.59
C THR A 156 -0.60 -3.63 -0.12
N MET A 157 0.39 -2.81 0.21
CA MET A 157 0.64 -1.53 -0.44
C MET A 157 2.08 -1.46 -0.91
N LYS A 158 2.28 -0.83 -2.08
CA LYS A 158 3.59 -0.28 -2.47
C LYS A 158 3.67 1.19 -2.09
N ASP A 159 4.31 1.48 -0.97
CA ASP A 159 4.63 2.82 -0.49
C ASP A 159 6.10 3.16 -0.79
N GLY A 160 6.35 4.39 -1.21
CA GLY A 160 7.68 4.87 -1.59
C GLY A 160 7.92 6.28 -1.07
N TYR A 161 9.16 6.54 -0.67
CA TYR A 161 9.58 7.75 0.04
C TYR A 161 10.88 8.24 -0.57
N SER A 162 10.90 9.50 -1.00
CA SER A 162 12.12 10.15 -1.49
C SER A 162 12.59 11.23 -0.54
N ALA A 163 13.91 11.38 -0.47
CA ALA A 163 14.58 12.42 0.30
C ALA A 163 15.37 13.30 -0.66
N HIS A 164 15.29 14.62 -0.43
CA HIS A 164 15.81 15.64 -1.33
C HIS A 164 16.57 16.70 -0.55
N ALA A 165 17.59 17.31 -1.16
CA ALA A 165 18.38 18.35 -0.52
C ALA A 165 17.61 19.68 -0.41
N ASP A 166 16.71 19.93 -1.35
CA ASP A 166 15.85 21.12 -1.40
C ASP A 166 14.54 20.84 -2.17
N PHE A 167 13.66 21.85 -2.22
CA PHE A 167 12.38 21.76 -2.91
C PHE A 167 12.52 21.70 -4.43
N ALA A 168 13.56 22.31 -5.02
CA ALA A 168 13.72 22.30 -6.48
C ALA A 168 14.06 20.89 -6.97
N ASP A 169 14.88 20.16 -6.22
CA ASP A 169 15.18 18.75 -6.45
C ASP A 169 13.93 17.86 -6.30
N LEU A 170 13.11 18.09 -5.26
CA LEU A 170 11.82 17.40 -5.11
C LEU A 170 10.87 17.67 -6.28
N ASP A 171 10.72 18.94 -6.67
CA ASP A 171 9.83 19.36 -7.75
C ASP A 171 10.26 18.80 -9.11
N ALA A 172 11.57 18.60 -9.31
CA ALA A 172 12.12 17.92 -10.48
C ALA A 172 11.91 16.41 -10.44
N TYR A 173 11.93 15.79 -9.24
CA TYR A 173 11.80 14.34 -9.06
C TYR A 173 10.35 13.85 -9.12
N TYR A 174 9.40 14.60 -8.56
CA TYR A 174 7.99 14.19 -8.49
C TYR A 174 7.35 13.83 -9.85
N PRO A 175 7.61 14.55 -10.96
CA PRO A 175 7.16 14.17 -12.30
C PRO A 175 7.68 12.80 -12.78
N LEU A 176 8.87 12.37 -12.33
CA LEU A 176 9.41 11.04 -12.65
C LEU A 176 8.57 9.95 -11.99
N VAL A 177 8.22 10.14 -10.71
CA VAL A 177 7.32 9.23 -9.97
C VAL A 177 5.94 9.17 -10.63
N LYS A 178 5.38 10.33 -10.98
CA LYS A 178 4.09 10.43 -11.70
C LYS A 178 4.12 9.66 -13.03
N THR A 179 5.22 9.76 -13.77
CA THR A 179 5.41 9.05 -15.05
C THR A 179 5.54 7.55 -14.85
N ALA A 180 6.31 7.11 -13.85
CA ALA A 180 6.44 5.70 -13.51
C ALA A 180 5.07 5.10 -13.13
N TYR A 181 4.24 5.81 -12.35
CA TYR A 181 2.87 5.37 -12.05
C TYR A 181 1.99 5.24 -13.29
N LYS A 182 2.05 6.21 -14.22
CA LYS A 182 1.35 6.10 -15.53
C LYS A 182 1.77 4.84 -16.29
N ASN A 183 3.07 4.52 -16.30
CA ASN A 183 3.57 3.30 -16.93
C ASN A 183 3.09 2.04 -16.23
N ILE A 184 3.11 1.98 -14.91
CA ILE A 184 2.59 0.86 -14.12
C ILE A 184 1.15 0.55 -14.53
N PHE A 185 0.26 1.55 -14.47
CA PHE A 185 -1.16 1.34 -14.81
C PHE A 185 -1.33 0.93 -16.28
N ARG A 186 -0.62 1.57 -17.21
CA ARG A 186 -0.63 1.21 -18.63
C ARG A 186 -0.18 -0.24 -18.87
N ARG A 187 0.87 -0.70 -18.19
CA ARG A 187 1.38 -2.08 -18.28
C ARG A 187 0.43 -3.10 -17.65
N CYS A 188 -0.36 -2.69 -16.68
CA CYS A 188 -1.47 -3.48 -16.14
C CYS A 188 -2.72 -3.46 -17.04
N GLY A 189 -2.69 -2.75 -18.18
CA GLY A 189 -3.84 -2.61 -19.08
C GLY A 189 -4.97 -1.73 -18.52
N LEU A 190 -4.64 -0.80 -17.62
CA LEU A 190 -5.60 0.06 -16.94
C LEU A 190 -5.49 1.50 -17.47
N GLU A 191 -6.62 2.05 -17.89
CA GLU A 191 -6.74 3.47 -18.23
C GLU A 191 -7.02 4.26 -16.96
N THR A 192 -6.13 5.21 -16.64
CA THR A 192 -6.23 6.04 -15.43
C THR A 192 -6.29 7.52 -15.76
N THR A 193 -7.11 8.24 -15.02
CA THR A 193 -7.16 9.70 -15.00
C THR A 193 -6.39 10.18 -13.79
N VAL A 194 -5.48 11.13 -13.97
CA VAL A 194 -4.77 11.75 -12.85
C VAL A 194 -5.52 12.99 -12.41
N VAL A 195 -5.91 13.03 -11.14
CA VAL A 195 -6.66 14.13 -10.54
C VAL A 195 -5.85 14.76 -9.42
N GLU A 196 -6.03 16.06 -9.19
CA GLU A 196 -5.53 16.71 -7.98
C GLU A 196 -6.32 16.21 -6.77
N ALA A 197 -5.62 15.97 -5.67
CA ALA A 197 -6.20 15.38 -4.47
C ALA A 197 -5.80 16.16 -3.22
N ASP A 198 -6.58 15.97 -2.16
CA ASP A 198 -6.24 16.49 -0.85
C ASP A 198 -5.03 15.72 -0.28
N THR A 199 -4.16 16.42 0.44
CA THR A 199 -3.01 15.78 1.10
C THR A 199 -3.41 14.99 2.34
N GLY A 200 -4.60 15.27 2.90
CA GLY A 200 -5.17 14.57 4.03
C GLY A 200 -4.23 14.51 5.24
N MET A 201 -4.28 13.36 5.92
CA MET A 201 -3.48 13.09 7.12
C MET A 201 -1.97 12.99 6.87
N MET A 202 -1.52 12.92 5.61
CA MET A 202 -0.10 12.85 5.28
C MET A 202 0.55 14.23 5.28
N GLY A 203 -0.25 15.30 5.19
CA GLY A 203 0.25 16.67 5.03
C GLY A 203 0.95 16.90 3.69
N GLY A 204 1.49 18.11 3.50
CA GLY A 204 2.17 18.51 2.26
C GLY A 204 1.48 19.67 1.55
N LYS A 205 1.89 19.93 0.30
CA LYS A 205 1.40 21.06 -0.51
C LYS A 205 0.66 20.65 -1.78
N ALA A 206 0.96 19.47 -2.31
CA ALA A 206 0.38 18.97 -3.56
C ALA A 206 0.25 17.45 -3.49
N SER A 207 -0.85 16.93 -4.04
CA SER A 207 -1.12 15.51 -4.14
C SER A 207 -1.86 15.22 -5.46
N HIS A 208 -1.59 14.05 -6.02
CA HIS A 208 -2.29 13.55 -7.19
C HIS A 208 -2.74 12.12 -6.95
N GLU A 209 -3.98 11.83 -7.32
CA GLU A 209 -4.54 10.48 -7.31
C GLU A 209 -4.67 9.95 -8.73
N PHE A 210 -4.45 8.65 -8.89
CA PHE A 210 -4.65 7.93 -10.14
C PHE A 210 -5.97 7.14 -10.04
N MET A 211 -6.96 7.61 -10.79
CA MET A 211 -8.33 7.11 -10.69
C MET A 211 -8.70 6.33 -11.95
N ILE A 212 -9.27 5.14 -11.76
CA ILE A 212 -9.90 4.37 -12.83
C ILE A 212 -11.39 4.70 -12.80
N LEU A 213 -11.92 5.17 -13.94
CA LEU A 213 -13.35 5.39 -14.07
C LEU A 213 -14.06 4.04 -14.11
N SER A 214 -15.02 3.85 -13.22
CA SER A 214 -15.76 2.61 -13.09
C SER A 214 -17.24 2.94 -12.91
N GLU A 215 -18.09 2.30 -13.71
CA GLU A 215 -19.56 2.37 -13.60
C GLU A 215 -20.13 1.49 -12.47
N ALA A 216 -19.24 0.81 -11.74
CA ALA A 216 -19.57 -0.13 -10.66
C ALA A 216 -20.42 0.50 -9.54
#